data_AF-A0A6G4R047-F1
#
_entry.id   AF-A0A6G4R047-F1
#
_cell.length_a   1.000
_cell.length_b   1.000
_cell.length_c   1.000
_cell.angle_alpha   90.00
_cell.angle_beta   90.00
_cell.angle_gamma   90.00
#
_symmetry.space_group_name_H-M   'P 1'
#
loop_
_entity.id
_entity.type
_entity.pdbx_description
1 polymer ?
#
loop_
_entity_poly.entity_id
_entity_poly.type
_entity_poly.pdbx_seq_one_letter_code
_entity_poly.pdbx_strand_id
1 'polypeptide(L)' 'MGGKETTAEEMAKAAGVGAKQFRQRLRDAQLPWHVLGTHWTVVEGSDEHGDMQAVLARMVKAS' A
#
# COMPACT_ATOMS: atom_id res chain seq x y z
N MET A 1 -9.47 3.09 -19.94
CA MET A 1 -8.05 2.89 -19.59
C MET A 1 -8.00 1.76 -18.59
N GLY A 2 -7.37 0.63 -18.90
CA GLY A 2 -7.16 -0.47 -17.96
C GLY A 2 -5.73 -0.37 -17.43
N GLY A 3 -5.54 0.36 -16.34
CA GLY A 3 -4.27 0.33 -15.61
C GLY A 3 -4.16 -1.00 -14.87
N LYS A 4 -2.93 -1.52 -14.73
CA LYS A 4 -2.68 -2.75 -13.97
C LYS A 4 -2.95 -2.45 -12.49
N GLU A 5 -3.77 -3.26 -11.83
CA GLU A 5 -3.98 -3.14 -10.40
C GLU A 5 -2.87 -3.85 -9.63
N THR A 6 -2.54 -3.31 -8.46
CA THR A 6 -1.70 -3.95 -7.47
C THR A 6 -2.33 -3.85 -6.09
N THR A 7 -2.04 -4.83 -5.26
CA THR A 7 -2.53 -4.92 -3.89
C THR A 7 -1.44 -4.64 -2.87
N ALA A 8 -1.83 -4.24 -1.66
CA ALA A 8 -0.90 -4.14 -0.54
C ALA A 8 -0.15 -5.45 -0.28
N GLU A 9 -0.78 -6.60 -0.52
CA GLU A 9 -0.15 -7.91 -0.31
C GLU A 9 0.96 -8.19 -1.32
N GLU A 10 0.71 -7.87 -2.60
CA GLU A 10 1.71 -7.97 -3.66
C GLU A 10 2.88 -7.01 -3.43
N MET A 11 2.59 -5.75 -3.08
CA MET A 11 3.63 -4.76 -2.76
C MET A 11 4.47 -5.18 -1.55
N ALA A 12 3.83 -5.66 -0.49
CA ALA A 12 4.54 -6.15 0.70
C ALA A 12 5.44 -7.35 0.38
N LYS A 13 4.91 -8.31 -0.39
CA LYS A 13 5.66 -9.50 -0.84
C LYS A 13 6.86 -9.10 -1.70
N ALA A 14 6.68 -8.17 -2.63
CA ALA A 14 7.76 -7.67 -3.48
C ALA A 14 8.87 -6.96 -2.68
N ALA A 15 8.50 -6.26 -1.60
CA ALA A 15 9.44 -5.59 -0.70
C ALA A 15 9.99 -6.50 0.43
N GLY A 16 9.58 -7.77 0.50
CA GLY A 16 10.00 -8.70 1.55
C GLY A 16 9.51 -8.34 2.96
N VAL A 17 8.46 -7.51 3.09
CA VAL A 17 7.87 -7.14 4.39
C VAL A 17 6.59 -7.92 4.67
N GLY A 18 6.22 -8.02 5.94
CA GLY A 18 4.98 -8.68 6.33
C GLY A 18 3.74 -7.92 5.85
N ALA A 19 2.92 -8.54 5.00
CA ALA A 19 1.68 -7.92 4.48
C ALA A 19 0.71 -7.45 5.58
N LYS A 20 0.64 -8.17 6.72
CA LYS A 20 -0.16 -7.75 7.88
C LYS A 20 0.37 -6.46 8.50
N GLN A 21 1.69 -6.32 8.63
CA GLN A 21 2.33 -5.12 9.16
C GLN A 21 2.13 -3.95 8.21
N PHE A 22 2.25 -4.19 6.90
CA PHE A 22 2.03 -3.15 5.90
C PHE A 22 0.59 -2.64 5.90
N ARG A 23 -0.39 -3.55 5.90
CA ARG A 23 -1.80 -3.16 6.03
C ARG A 23 -2.11 -2.40 7.32
N GLN A 24 -1.43 -2.71 8.43
CA GLN A 24 -1.57 -1.94 9.65
C GLN A 24 -1.05 -0.51 9.48
N ARG A 25 0.17 -0.35 8.94
CA ARG A 25 0.76 0.98 8.71
C ARG A 25 -0.04 1.82 7.72
N LEU A 26 -0.66 1.20 6.71
CA LEU A 26 -1.56 1.88 5.78
C LEU A 26 -2.81 2.41 6.49
N ARG A 27 -3.40 1.64 7.41
CA ARG A 27 -4.51 2.12 8.25
C ARG A 27 -4.08 3.25 9.17
N ASP A 28 -2.91 3.14 9.78
CA ASP A 28 -2.35 4.16 10.68
C ASP A 28 -2.03 5.46 9.92
N ALA A 29 -1.78 5.38 8.61
CA ALA A 29 -1.50 6.53 7.76
C ALA A 29 -2.75 7.36 7.39
N GLN A 30 -3.97 6.85 7.67
CA GLN A 30 -5.23 7.56 7.47
C GLN A 30 -5.37 8.24 6.09
N LEU A 31 -5.04 7.49 5.03
CA LEU A 31 -5.08 8.00 3.66
C LEU A 31 -6.51 8.43 3.27
N PRO A 32 -6.72 9.66 2.75
CA PRO A 32 -8.06 10.24 2.61
C PRO A 32 -8.93 9.56 1.54
N TRP A 33 -8.31 8.87 0.59
CA TRP A 33 -8.99 8.09 -0.45
C TRP A 33 -9.38 6.69 0.04
N HIS A 34 -8.80 6.21 1.15
CA HIS A 34 -9.07 4.86 1.63
C HIS A 34 -10.36 4.82 2.44
N VAL A 35 -11.27 3.93 2.04
CA VAL A 35 -12.52 3.68 2.75
C VAL A 35 -12.32 2.51 3.70
N LEU A 36 -12.68 2.69 4.98
CA LEU A 36 -12.53 1.66 5.99
C LEU A 36 -13.21 0.35 5.55
N GLY A 37 -12.46 -0.75 5.57
CA GLY A 37 -12.97 -2.09 5.20
C GLY A 37 -12.82 -2.45 3.72
N THR A 38 -12.41 -1.52 2.85
CA THR A 38 -12.10 -1.86 1.46
C THR A 38 -10.72 -2.49 1.33
N HIS A 39 -10.54 -3.23 0.23
CA HIS A 39 -9.26 -3.81 -0.12
C HIS A 39 -8.27 -2.70 -0.46
N TRP A 40 -7.00 -2.91 -0.07
CA TRP A 40 -5.89 -2.05 -0.48
C TRP A 40 -5.46 -2.42 -1.90
N THR A 41 -6.35 -2.18 -2.87
CA THR A 41 -6.13 -2.41 -4.30
C THR A 41 -6.15 -1.05 -4.99
N VAL A 42 -5.09 -0.74 -5.71
CA VAL A 42 -4.88 0.54 -6.39
C VAL A 42 -4.33 0.30 -7.79
N VAL A 43 -4.48 1.26 -8.68
CA VAL A 43 -3.89 1.19 -10.02
C VAL A 43 -2.42 1.55 -9.94
N GLU A 44 -1.54 0.71 -10.51
CA GLU A 44 -0.11 1.00 -10.59
C GLU A 44 0.13 2.34 -11.30
N GLY A 45 0.87 3.22 -10.62
CA GLY A 45 1.21 4.56 -11.11
C GLY A 45 0.18 5.64 -10.80
N SER A 46 -0.92 5.32 -10.12
CA SER A 46 -1.84 6.33 -9.58
C SER A 46 -1.26 7.01 -8.34
N ASP A 47 -1.88 8.13 -7.93
CA ASP A 47 -1.52 8.83 -6.70
C ASP A 47 -1.69 7.92 -5.47
N GLU A 48 -2.73 7.09 -5.44
CA GLU A 48 -2.96 6.11 -4.37
C GLU A 48 -1.85 5.06 -4.30
N HIS A 49 -1.35 4.61 -5.45
CA HIS A 49 -0.18 3.74 -5.50
C HIS A 49 1.07 4.44 -4.96
N GLY A 50 1.27 5.71 -5.29
CA GLY A 50 2.35 6.54 -4.74
C GLY A 50 2.28 6.67 -3.22
N ASP A 51 1.10 6.89 -2.66
CA ASP A 51 0.87 6.94 -1.21
C ASP A 51 1.22 5.60 -0.55
N MET A 52 0.77 4.48 -1.13
CA MET A 52 1.09 3.15 -0.63
C MET A 52 2.60 2.87 -0.68
N GLN A 53 3.27 3.27 -1.75
CA GLN A 53 4.74 3.16 -1.87
C GLN A 53 5.46 4.00 -0.81
N ALA A 54 4.98 5.21 -0.51
CA ALA A 54 5.57 6.06 0.51
C ALA A 54 5.48 5.43 1.92
N VAL A 55 4.34 4.82 2.26
CA VAL A 55 4.18 4.08 3.53
C VAL A 55 5.12 2.88 3.57
N LEU A 56 5.22 2.12 2.48
CA LEU A 56 6.08 0.95 2.37
C LEU A 56 7.57 1.32 2.55
N ALA A 57 8.01 2.38 1.88
CA ALA A 57 9.38 2.88 1.98
C ALA A 57 9.75 3.29 3.42
N ARG A 58 8.82 3.90 4.16
CA ARG A 58 9.01 4.23 5.59
C ARG A 58 9.15 2.98 6.46
N MET A 59 8.49 1.88 6.12
CA MET A 59 8.65 0.61 6.83
C MET A 59 10.02 0.00 6.58
N VAL A 60 10.45 -0.09 5.31
CA VAL A 60 11.74 -0.71 4.94
C VAL A 60 12.92 0.07 5.52
N LYS A 61 12.85 1.40 5.53
CA LYS A 61 13.89 2.25 6.13
C LYS A 61 13.98 2.14 7.66
N ALA A 62 12.93 1.65 8.31
CA ALA A 62 12.87 1.48 9.76
C ALA A 62 13.27 0.07 10.24
N SER A 63 13.58 -0.86 9.31
CA SER A 63 14.07 -2.22 9.58
C SER A 63 15.59 -2.31 9.59
#